data_AF-A0A1C4HUU9-F1
#
_entry.id   AF-A0A1C4HUU9-F1
#
_cell.length_a   1.000
_cell.length_b   1.000
_cell.length_c   1.000
_cell.angle_alpha   90.00
_cell.angle_beta   90.00
_cell.angle_gamma   90.00
#
_symmetry.space_group_name_H-M   'P 1'
#
loop_
_entity.id
_entity.type
_entity.pdbx_description
1 polymer ?
#
loop_
_entity_poly.entity_id
_entity_poly.type
_entity_poly.pdbx_seq_one_letter_code
_entity_poly.pdbx_strand_id
1 'polypeptide(L)'
;MPEWMSGRFAAAPALIQRYSACMATVQIRNLDDEAYAILRRRAAESGRSLQEYLRIEVEELARRPSMDEVLDDLSDHAVSDVTMDEIVAIQREGRDR
;
A
#
# COMPACT_ATOMS: atom_id res chain seq x y z
N MET A 1 1.49 -46.17 -31.99
CA MET A 1 1.58 -45.33 -30.77
C MET A 1 1.71 -43.89 -31.24
N PRO A 2 0.73 -42.98 -31.06
CA PRO A 2 0.75 -41.70 -31.77
C PRO A 2 1.71 -40.68 -31.14
N GLU A 3 2.38 -39.95 -32.03
CA GLU A 3 3.58 -39.13 -31.87
C GLU A 3 3.36 -37.64 -31.47
N TRP A 4 2.19 -37.27 -30.95
CA TRP A 4 1.85 -35.86 -30.68
C TRP A 4 2.14 -35.36 -29.25
N MET A 5 2.79 -36.16 -28.40
CA MET A 5 3.18 -35.79 -27.02
C MET A 5 4.61 -35.21 -26.91
N SER A 6 5.06 -34.43 -27.89
CA SER A 6 6.37 -33.75 -27.83
C SER A 6 6.25 -32.26 -28.18
N GLY A 7 5.48 -31.54 -27.37
CA GLY A 7 5.44 -30.08 -27.36
C GLY A 7 5.81 -29.57 -25.97
N ARG A 8 7.06 -29.13 -25.79
CA ARG A 8 7.46 -28.38 -24.59
C ARG A 8 6.81 -27.00 -24.64
N PHE A 9 5.72 -26.79 -23.90
CA PHE A 9 5.20 -25.45 -23.61
C PHE A 9 6.15 -24.74 -22.61
N ALA A 10 7.31 -24.31 -23.08
CA ALA A 10 8.28 -23.55 -22.31
C ALA A 10 8.37 -22.11 -22.85
N ALA A 11 7.29 -21.35 -22.69
CA ALA A 11 7.29 -19.90 -22.86
C ALA A 11 6.14 -19.28 -22.04
N ALA A 12 6.26 -19.30 -20.71
CA ALA A 12 5.25 -18.72 -19.81
C ALA A 12 5.73 -18.01 -18.52
N PRO A 13 7.01 -18.04 -18.06
CA PRO A 13 7.31 -17.43 -16.75
C PRO A 13 7.37 -15.89 -16.81
N ALA A 14 7.97 -15.30 -17.84
CA ALA A 14 8.23 -13.85 -17.88
C ALA A 14 6.97 -12.99 -18.07
N LEU A 15 6.00 -13.45 -18.87
CA LEU A 15 4.73 -12.74 -19.07
C LEU A 15 3.89 -12.76 -17.79
N ILE A 16 3.73 -13.93 -17.15
CA ILE A 16 2.99 -14.07 -15.88
C ILE A 16 3.62 -13.19 -14.78
N GLN A 17 4.95 -13.13 -14.71
CA GLN A 17 5.65 -12.32 -13.71
C GLN A 17 5.45 -10.80 -13.91
N ARG A 18 5.41 -10.31 -15.16
CA ARG A 18 5.16 -8.89 -15.47
C ARG A 18 3.71 -8.48 -15.21
N TYR A 19 2.74 -9.33 -15.50
CA TYR A 19 1.33 -9.06 -15.20
C TYR A 19 1.08 -8.95 -13.69
N SER A 20 1.75 -9.77 -12.87
CA SER A 20 1.64 -9.70 -11.41
C SER A 20 2.22 -8.42 -10.80
N ALA A 21 3.24 -7.82 -11.41
CA ALA A 21 3.81 -6.55 -10.94
C ALA A 21 2.90 -5.35 -11.20
N CYS A 22 2.06 -5.41 -12.25
CA CYS A 22 1.08 -4.37 -12.57
C CYS A 22 -0.28 -4.58 -11.87
N MET A 23 -0.55 -5.79 -11.36
CA MET A 23 -1.79 -6.15 -10.66
C MET A 23 -1.52 -6.87 -9.34
N ALA A 24 -1.00 -6.11 -8.36
CA ALA A 24 -0.79 -6.62 -7.01
C ALA A 24 -2.11 -7.20 -6.47
N THR A 25 -2.08 -8.47 -6.05
CA THR A 25 -3.24 -9.21 -5.57
C THR A 25 -2.94 -9.82 -4.22
N VAL A 26 -3.86 -9.66 -3.26
CA VAL A 26 -3.75 -10.22 -1.91
C VAL A 26 -4.90 -11.20 -1.68
N GLN A 27 -4.58 -12.39 -1.17
CA GLN A 27 -5.58 -13.37 -0.71
C GLN A 27 -5.55 -13.45 0.81
N ILE A 28 -6.67 -13.12 1.46
CA ILE A 28 -6.84 -13.26 2.90
C ILE A 28 -7.55 -14.58 3.16
N ARG A 29 -6.91 -15.47 3.93
CA ARG A 29 -7.41 -16.82 4.24
C ARG A 29 -7.76 -16.91 5.71
N ASN A 30 -8.69 -17.82 6.03
CA ASN A 30 -9.12 -18.11 7.40
C ASN A 30 -9.60 -16.85 8.14
N LEU A 31 -10.38 -16.00 7.46
CA LEU A 31 -11.00 -14.85 8.08
C LEU A 31 -12.16 -15.31 8.96
N ASP A 32 -12.22 -14.85 10.20
CA ASP A 32 -13.33 -15.14 11.10
C ASP A 32 -14.67 -14.70 10.50
N ASP A 33 -15.70 -15.54 10.61
CA ASP A 33 -17.01 -15.31 9.99
C ASP A 33 -17.65 -14.00 10.46
N GLU A 34 -17.47 -13.66 11.75
CA GLU A 34 -17.96 -12.40 12.31
C GLU A 34 -17.26 -11.19 11.68
N ALA A 35 -15.93 -11.24 11.55
CA ALA A 35 -15.16 -10.19 10.91
C ALA A 35 -15.58 -10.02 9.45
N TYR A 36 -15.77 -11.12 8.71
CA TYR A 36 -16.29 -11.10 7.35
C TYR A 36 -17.66 -10.43 7.26
N ALA A 37 -18.59 -10.78 8.15
CA ALA A 37 -19.93 -10.20 8.18
C ALA A 37 -19.91 -8.70 8.44
N ILE A 38 -19.10 -8.24 9.40
CA ILE A 38 -18.92 -6.82 9.73
C ILE A 38 -18.37 -6.06 8.52
N LEU A 39 -17.30 -6.57 7.89
CA LEU A 39 -16.67 -5.93 6.74
C LEU A 39 -17.62 -5.86 5.54
N ARG A 40 -18.39 -6.93 5.30
CA ARG A 40 -19.40 -6.96 4.24
C ARG A 40 -20.51 -5.93 4.49
N ARG A 41 -20.95 -5.78 5.74
CA ARG A 41 -21.96 -4.77 6.10
C ARG A 41 -21.43 -3.35 5.86
N ARG A 42 -20.23 -3.04 6.33
CA ARG A 42 -19.58 -1.73 6.11
C ARG A 42 -19.38 -1.40 4.63
N ALA A 43 -18.98 -2.39 3.84
CA ALA A 43 -18.85 -2.22 2.40
C ALA A 43 -20.20 -1.83 1.76
N ALA A 44 -21.28 -2.55 2.11
CA ALA A 44 -22.63 -2.26 1.63
C ALA A 44 -23.13 -0.87 2.08
N GLU A 45 -22.92 -0.50 3.35
CA GLU A 45 -23.24 0.83 3.88
C GLU A 45 -22.52 1.95 3.11
N SER A 46 -21.29 1.69 2.66
CA SER A 46 -20.52 2.62 1.84
C SER A 46 -20.84 2.59 0.33
N GLY A 47 -21.76 1.73 -0.11
CA GLY A 47 -22.11 1.54 -1.51
C GLY A 47 -21.01 0.91 -2.37
N ARG A 48 -20.08 0.16 -1.75
CA ARG A 48 -18.92 -0.45 -2.42
C ARG A 48 -19.02 -1.97 -2.42
N SER A 49 -18.34 -2.60 -3.38
CA SER A 49 -18.08 -4.03 -3.27
C SER A 49 -17.13 -4.30 -2.11
N LEU A 50 -17.19 -5.50 -1.51
CA LEU A 50 -16.30 -5.86 -0.41
C LEU A 50 -14.81 -5.79 -0.81
N GLN A 51 -14.48 -6.21 -2.03
CA GLN A 51 -13.12 -6.17 -2.55
C GLN A 51 -12.61 -4.72 -2.65
N GLU A 52 -13.43 -3.82 -3.16
CA GLU A 52 -13.06 -2.40 -3.29
C GLU A 52 -12.93 -1.73 -1.91
N TYR A 53 -13.86 -2.02 -1.00
CA TYR A 53 -13.79 -1.53 0.38
C TYR A 53 -12.48 -1.98 1.05
N LEU A 54 -12.13 -3.26 0.97
CA LEU A 54 -10.90 -3.79 1.56
C LEU A 54 -9.63 -3.25 0.91
N ARG A 55 -9.64 -3.03 -0.42
CA ARG A 55 -8.53 -2.42 -1.13
C ARG A 55 -8.21 -1.04 -0.55
N ILE A 56 -9.22 -0.20 -0.37
CA ILE A 56 -9.06 1.13 0.22
C ILE A 56 -8.52 1.03 1.64
N GLU A 57 -9.10 0.17 2.49
CA GLU A 57 -8.67 0.02 3.88
C GLU A 57 -7.21 -0.46 3.99
N VAL A 58 -6.76 -1.38 3.13
CA VAL A 58 -5.37 -1.84 3.09
C VAL A 58 -4.43 -0.76 2.57
N GLU A 59 -4.84 0.01 1.57
CA GLU A 59 -4.06 1.15 1.08
C GLU A 59 -3.94 2.26 2.14
N GLU A 60 -5.01 2.52 2.91
CA GLU A 60 -4.96 3.45 4.06
C GLU A 60 -4.06 2.93 5.17
N LEU A 61 -4.06 1.62 5.43
CA LEU A 61 -3.13 1.01 6.38
C LEU A 61 -1.68 1.22 5.95
N ALA A 62 -1.38 1.00 4.66
CA ALA A 62 -0.03 1.20 4.11
C ALA A 62 0.40 2.68 4.06
N ARG A 63 -0.54 3.62 4.02
CA ARG A 63 -0.24 5.06 4.08
C ARG A 63 0.22 5.53 5.46
N ARG A 64 -0.10 4.79 6.52
CA ARG A 64 0.27 5.17 7.89
C ARG A 64 1.65 4.60 8.20
N PRO A 65 2.69 5.45 8.30
CA PRO A 65 4.00 4.95 8.72
C PRO A 65 3.89 4.42 10.14
N SER A 66 4.49 3.27 10.39
CA SER A 66 4.66 2.74 11.74
C SER A 66 5.56 3.68 12.55
N MET A 67 5.46 3.64 13.89
CA MET A 67 6.31 4.47 14.75
C MET A 67 7.80 4.20 14.54
N ASP A 68 8.17 2.95 14.24
CA ASP A 68 9.54 2.59 13.93
C ASP A 68 9.99 3.21 12.61
N GLU A 69 9.15 3.18 11.56
CA GLU A 69 9.43 3.86 10.28
C GLU A 69 9.51 5.38 10.43
N VAL A 70 8.68 5.99 11.29
CA VAL A 70 8.77 7.43 11.58
C VAL A 70 10.08 7.77 12.30
N LEU A 71 10.52 6.95 13.25
CA LEU A 71 11.77 7.17 13.98
C LEU A 71 13.00 6.99 13.07
N ASP A 72 12.94 6.05 12.14
CA ASP A 72 13.97 5.83 11.11
C ASP A 72 14.01 6.99 10.12
N ASP A 73 12.84 7.43 9.62
CA ASP A 73 12.71 8.59 8.73
C ASP A 73 13.23 9.89 9.38
N LEU A 74 12.94 10.10 10.67
CA LEU A 74 13.49 11.22 11.44
C LEU A 74 15.00 11.09 11.63
N SER A 75 15.55 9.89 11.76
CA SER A 75 16.99 9.69 11.86
C SER A 75 17.69 10.01 10.53
N ASP A 76 17.07 9.68 9.40
CA ASP A 76 17.56 9.99 8.05
C ASP A 76 17.41 11.47 7.69
N HIS A 77 16.35 12.15 8.16
CA HIS A 77 16.07 13.56 7.87
C HIS A 77 16.45 14.55 8.98
N ALA A 78 16.99 14.09 10.12
CA ALA A 78 17.47 14.95 11.21
C ALA A 78 18.66 15.85 10.82
N VAL A 79 19.22 15.70 9.62
CA VAL A 79 20.25 16.58 9.07
C VAL A 79 19.62 17.62 8.14
N SER A 80 18.66 18.40 8.65
CA SER A 80 18.38 19.70 8.04
C SER A 80 19.26 20.73 8.78
N ASP A 81 20.19 21.37 8.06
CA ASP A 81 21.03 22.48 8.54
C ASP A 81 20.20 23.77 8.79
N VAL A 82 18.94 23.61 9.18
CA VAL A 82 18.04 24.73 9.47
C VAL A 82 18.31 25.17 10.89
N THR A 83 18.90 26.34 11.02
CA THR A 83 19.19 26.94 12.31
C THR A 83 17.91 27.54 12.91
N MET A 84 17.88 27.64 14.24
CA MET A 84 16.76 28.30 14.95
C MET A 84 16.57 29.76 14.49
N ASP A 85 17.66 30.44 14.13
CA ASP A 85 17.62 31.83 13.66
C ASP A 85 16.91 31.95 12.29
N GLU A 86 17.09 30.98 11.39
CA GLU A 86 16.40 30.94 10.09
C GLU A 86 14.90 30.70 10.24
N ILE A 87 14.48 29.82 11.17
CA ILE A 87 13.07 29.57 11.47
C ILE A 87 12.40 30.85 12.00
N VAL A 88 13.08 31.56 12.91
CA VAL A 88 12.58 32.82 13.47
C VAL A 88 12.51 33.92 12.41
N ALA A 89 13.47 33.99 11.50
CA ALA A 89 13.47 34.95 10.39
C ALA A 89 12.26 34.75 9.47
N ILE A 90 12.00 33.51 9.05
CA ILE A 90 10.84 33.15 8.20
C ILE A 90 9.52 33.47 8.92
N GLN A 91 9.42 33.19 10.22
CA GLN A 91 8.20 33.49 10.99
C GLN A 91 7.92 34.99 11.11
N ARG A 92 8.96 35.82 11.24
CA ARG A 92 8.82 37.29 11.30
C ARG A 92 8.40 37.88 9.96
N GLU A 93 9.00 37.41 8.86
CA GLU A 93 8.62 37.84 7.51
C GLU A 93 7.14 37.57 7.20
N GLY A 94 6.59 36.45 7.67
CA GLY A 94 5.16 36.13 7.55
C GLY A 94 4.23 36.95 8.46
N ARG A 95 4.75 37.58 9.52
CA ARG A 95 3.98 38.40 10.48
C ARG A 95 3.94 39.88 10.09
N ASP A 96 4.99 40.36 9.41
CA ASP A 96 5.13 41.77 9.03
C ASP A 96 4.41 42.14 7.72
N ARG A 97 3.44 41.31 7.29
CA ARG A 97 2.56 41.52 6.14
C ARG A 97 1.09 41.51 6.57
#